data_AF-A0A1D2W9H5-F1
#
_entry.id   AF-A0A1D2W9H5-F1
#
_cell.length_a   1.000
_cell.length_b   1.000
_cell.length_c   1.000
_cell.angle_alpha   90.00
_cell.angle_beta   90.00
_cell.angle_gamma   90.00
#
_symmetry.space_group_name_H-M   'P 1'
#
loop_
_entity.id
_entity.type
_entity.pdbx_description
1 polymer ?
#
loop_
_entity_poly.entity_id
_entity_poly.type
_entity_poly.pdbx_seq_one_letter_code
_entity_poly.pdbx_strand_id
1 'polypeptide(L)'
;MENHDQFHDHEHHDPFHKNINEMINEMQKLGGLRIWIMHVLDENGPTNGAEIMVAVQAHTNLSPNGPYKNAGPLPGSIYPMLKKMVSEDLINKNSEGQYNLTEYGRKLNSKLMGRFHVDRQENNIRKVWSIENILTEIENDLSYLEDIKTEKLTTRKERIKNLAERINEINKSLE
;
A
#
# COMPACT_ATOMS: atom_id res chain seq x y z
N MET A 1 -46.49 20.01 -22.82
CA MET A 1 -47.00 19.22 -21.69
C MET A 1 -46.94 17.78 -22.13
N GLU A 2 -46.14 16.89 -21.57
CA GLU A 2 -45.11 16.94 -20.54
C GLU A 2 -44.37 15.60 -20.71
N ASN A 3 -43.03 15.63 -20.74
CA ASN A 3 -42.21 14.43 -20.78
C ASN A 3 -42.29 13.72 -19.42
N HIS A 4 -42.51 12.42 -19.41
CA HIS A 4 -42.21 11.58 -18.25
C HIS A 4 -41.38 10.37 -18.72
N ASP A 5 -40.09 10.63 -18.94
CA ASP A 5 -39.08 9.58 -18.86
C ASP A 5 -38.88 9.26 -17.37
N GLN A 6 -39.30 8.06 -16.98
CA GLN A 6 -38.96 7.44 -15.71
C GLN A 6 -37.50 6.99 -15.77
N PHE A 7 -36.60 7.77 -15.17
CA PHE A 7 -35.27 7.30 -14.83
C PHE A 7 -35.40 6.35 -13.63
N HIS A 8 -35.24 5.05 -13.88
CA HIS A 8 -34.94 4.09 -12.84
C HIS A 8 -33.52 4.36 -12.34
N ASP A 9 -33.42 4.89 -11.12
CA ASP A 9 -32.18 4.89 -10.35
C ASP A 9 -31.79 3.44 -10.03
N HIS A 10 -30.92 2.88 -10.86
CA HIS A 10 -30.11 1.74 -10.45
C HIS A 10 -28.94 2.26 -9.62
N GLU A 11 -29.08 2.23 -8.29
CA GLU A 11 -27.95 2.30 -7.38
C GLU A 11 -26.94 1.21 -7.79
N HIS A 12 -25.87 1.61 -8.47
CA HIS A 12 -24.70 0.78 -8.68
C HIS A 12 -24.02 0.59 -7.32
N HIS A 13 -24.39 -0.51 -6.68
CA HIS A 13 -23.76 -0.97 -5.46
C HIS A 13 -22.36 -1.53 -5.81
N ASP A 14 -21.38 -0.63 -5.94
CA ASP A 14 -20.00 -1.00 -6.25
C ASP A 14 -19.33 -1.72 -5.05
N PRO A 15 -18.95 -3.01 -5.18
CA PRO A 15 -18.24 -3.75 -4.13
C PRO A 15 -16.88 -3.13 -3.77
N PHE A 16 -16.30 -2.32 -4.66
CA PHE A 16 -14.97 -1.73 -4.51
C PHE A 16 -14.92 -0.65 -3.42
N HIS A 17 -15.93 0.22 -3.36
CA HIS A 17 -16.01 1.29 -2.34
C HIS A 17 -16.16 0.76 -0.92
N LYS A 18 -16.83 -0.40 -0.75
CA LYS A 18 -16.95 -1.06 0.55
C LYS A 18 -15.60 -1.58 1.03
N ASN A 19 -14.80 -2.15 0.12
CA ASN A 19 -13.48 -2.70 0.43
C ASN A 19 -12.46 -1.61 0.81
N ILE A 20 -12.51 -0.44 0.16
CA ILE A 20 -11.64 0.72 0.51
C ILE A 20 -12.00 1.29 1.88
N ASN A 21 -13.29 1.45 2.18
CA ASN A 21 -13.74 1.95 3.50
C ASN A 21 -13.40 0.97 4.63
N GLU A 22 -13.55 -0.33 4.39
CA GLU A 22 -13.10 -1.38 5.32
C GLU A 22 -11.58 -1.33 5.52
N MET A 23 -10.80 -1.18 4.45
CA MET A 23 -9.34 -1.04 4.52
C MET A 23 -8.91 0.21 5.30
N ILE A 24 -9.51 1.38 5.05
CA ILE A 24 -9.23 2.63 5.77
C ILE A 24 -9.57 2.48 7.26
N ASN A 25 -10.68 1.83 7.58
CA ASN A 25 -11.10 1.58 8.95
C ASN A 25 -10.13 0.61 9.66
N GLU A 26 -9.68 -0.46 8.99
CA GLU A 26 -8.66 -1.37 9.52
C GLU A 26 -7.30 -0.66 9.71
N MET A 27 -6.90 0.23 8.80
CA MET A 27 -5.69 1.05 8.96
C MET A 27 -5.78 2.00 10.17
N GLN A 28 -6.94 2.61 10.40
CA GLN A 28 -7.18 3.46 11.57
C GLN A 28 -7.16 2.66 12.89
N LYS A 29 -7.74 1.46 12.91
CA LYS A 29 -7.74 0.58 14.09
C LYS A 29 -6.35 0.04 14.45
N LEU A 30 -5.53 -0.25 13.44
CA LEU A 30 -4.17 -0.76 13.66
C LEU A 30 -3.19 0.34 14.08
N GLY A 31 -3.40 1.56 13.61
CA GLY A 31 -2.54 2.70 13.90
C GLY A 31 -1.25 2.68 13.06
N GLY A 32 -0.84 3.86 12.59
CA GLY A 32 0.24 4.01 11.59
C GLY A 32 1.57 3.38 11.99
N LEU A 33 1.93 3.37 13.26
CA LEU A 33 3.18 2.76 13.72
C LEU A 33 3.23 1.24 13.48
N ARG A 34 2.12 0.53 13.66
CA ARG A 34 2.07 -0.92 13.41
C ARG A 34 2.28 -1.23 11.95
N ILE A 35 1.66 -0.42 11.09
CA ILE A 35 1.78 -0.54 9.64
C ILE A 35 3.24 -0.39 9.23
N TRP A 36 3.94 0.61 9.77
CA TRP A 36 5.36 0.81 9.50
C TRP A 36 6.24 -0.33 10.03
N ILE A 37 5.99 -0.84 11.23
CA ILE A 37 6.73 -2.00 11.77
C ILE A 37 6.53 -3.24 10.88
N MET A 38 5.28 -3.52 10.49
CA MET A 38 4.99 -4.67 9.61
C MET A 38 5.63 -4.52 8.24
N HIS A 39 5.65 -3.31 7.68
CA HIS A 39 6.34 -3.00 6.42
C HIS A 39 7.84 -3.28 6.50
N VAL A 40 8.52 -2.76 7.53
CA VAL A 40 9.96 -2.98 7.73
C VAL A 40 10.28 -4.46 7.91
N LEU A 41 9.45 -5.21 8.63
CA LEU A 41 9.66 -6.64 8.82
C LEU A 41 9.38 -7.47 7.56
N ASP A 42 8.44 -7.04 6.71
CA ASP A 42 8.19 -7.66 5.40
C ASP A 42 9.38 -7.43 4.44
N GLU A 43 10.00 -6.25 4.51
CA GLU A 43 11.14 -5.88 3.67
C GLU A 43 12.45 -6.53 4.13
N ASN A 44 12.75 -6.47 5.42
CA ASN A 44 14.05 -6.85 5.98
C ASN A 44 14.09 -8.28 6.55
N GLY A 45 12.95 -8.90 6.79
CA GLY A 45 12.87 -10.19 7.50
C GLY A 45 13.19 -10.06 9.00
N PRO A 46 13.72 -11.12 9.64
CA PRO A 46 14.03 -11.11 11.07
C PRO A 46 14.98 -9.97 11.46
N THR A 47 14.48 -9.01 12.26
CA THR A 47 15.18 -7.74 12.53
C THR A 47 15.08 -7.39 14.02
N ASN A 48 16.13 -6.82 14.62
CA ASN A 48 16.10 -6.45 16.04
C ASN A 48 15.35 -5.11 16.28
N GLY A 49 14.99 -4.83 17.55
CA GLY A 49 14.20 -3.65 17.88
C GLY A 49 14.87 -2.30 17.57
N ALA A 50 16.21 -2.23 17.65
CA ALA A 50 16.97 -1.02 17.33
C ALA A 50 17.03 -0.77 15.82
N GLU A 51 17.23 -1.82 15.03
CA GLU A 51 17.20 -1.77 13.57
C GLU A 51 15.80 -1.40 13.06
N ILE A 52 14.73 -1.97 13.64
CA ILE A 52 13.35 -1.60 13.32
C ILE A 52 13.13 -0.11 13.59
N MET A 53 13.59 0.40 14.73
CA MET A 53 13.46 1.82 15.07
C MET A 53 14.15 2.71 14.04
N VAL A 54 15.38 2.37 13.62
CA VAL A 54 16.13 3.12 12.61
C VAL A 54 15.43 3.07 11.25
N ALA A 55 14.98 1.89 10.81
CA ALA A 55 14.30 1.72 9.54
C ALA A 55 12.97 2.48 9.51
N VAL A 56 12.13 2.36 10.54
CA VAL A 56 10.87 3.11 10.66
C VAL A 56 11.11 4.62 10.64
N GLN A 57 12.15 5.12 11.32
CA GLN A 57 12.52 6.54 11.25
C GLN A 57 12.96 6.95 9.84
N ALA A 58 13.74 6.12 9.14
CA ALA A 58 14.14 6.39 7.76
C ALA A 58 12.92 6.51 6.84
N HIS A 59 11.98 5.55 6.90
CA HIS A 59 10.77 5.59 6.07
C HIS A 59 9.86 6.79 6.36
N THR A 60 9.74 7.19 7.63
CA THR A 60 8.88 8.32 8.03
C THR A 60 9.52 9.70 7.80
N ASN A 61 10.84 9.79 7.74
CA ASN A 61 11.56 11.05 7.48
C ASN A 61 11.77 11.34 5.97
N LEU A 62 11.39 10.44 5.07
CA LEU A 62 11.58 10.57 3.60
C LEU A 62 10.69 11.62 2.91
N SER A 63 9.89 12.42 3.64
CA SER A 63 9.16 13.55 3.06
C SER A 63 9.58 14.89 3.68
N PRO A 64 10.73 15.46 3.27
CA PRO A 64 11.22 16.75 3.79
C PRO A 64 10.31 17.95 3.49
N ASN A 65 9.34 17.80 2.57
CA ASN A 65 8.31 18.78 2.20
C ASN A 65 6.87 18.25 2.31
N GLY A 66 6.65 17.06 2.91
CA GLY A 66 5.32 16.49 3.08
C GLY A 66 4.65 16.92 4.38
N PRO A 67 3.31 16.74 4.50
CA PRO A 67 2.55 17.06 5.71
C PRO A 67 2.96 16.22 6.94
N TYR A 68 3.86 15.24 6.78
CA TYR A 68 4.36 14.34 7.83
C TYR A 68 5.81 14.62 8.27
N LYS A 69 6.39 15.76 7.87
CA LYS A 69 7.70 16.21 8.36
C LYS A 69 7.69 16.26 9.90
N ASN A 70 8.48 15.42 10.55
CA ASN A 70 8.55 15.23 12.01
C ASN A 70 7.38 14.45 12.65
N ALA A 71 6.52 13.80 11.87
CA ALA A 71 5.43 12.94 12.38
C ALA A 71 5.82 11.46 12.50
N GLY A 72 7.12 11.14 12.35
CA GLY A 72 7.63 9.80 12.59
C GLY A 72 7.25 9.33 14.00
N PRO A 73 6.87 8.05 14.18
CA PRO A 73 6.53 7.56 15.50
C PRO A 73 7.74 7.75 16.43
N LEU A 74 7.49 8.38 17.58
CA LEU A 74 8.55 8.73 18.54
C LEU A 74 9.35 7.47 18.90
N PRO A 75 10.69 7.53 18.99
CA PRO A 75 11.55 6.38 19.33
C PRO A 75 11.07 5.58 20.55
N GLY A 76 10.49 6.28 21.54
CA GLY A 76 9.95 5.68 22.77
C GLY A 76 8.70 4.81 22.60
N SER A 77 8.03 4.86 21.44
CA SER A 77 6.80 4.09 21.17
C SER A 77 7.04 2.73 20.49
N ILE A 78 8.24 2.50 19.94
CA ILE A 78 8.58 1.27 19.21
C ILE A 78 8.54 0.05 20.14
N TYR A 79 9.24 0.07 21.27
CA TYR A 79 9.32 -1.10 22.16
C TYR A 79 7.99 -1.46 22.82
N PRO A 80 7.19 -0.50 23.34
CA PRO A 80 5.82 -0.80 23.77
C PRO A 80 4.97 -1.38 22.64
N MET A 81 5.11 -0.88 21.40
CA MET A 81 4.35 -1.38 20.27
C MET A 81 4.77 -2.79 19.86
N LEU A 82 6.07 -3.09 19.80
CA LEU A 82 6.59 -4.44 19.52
C LEU A 82 6.05 -5.43 20.55
N LYS A 83 6.10 -5.08 21.84
CA LYS A 83 5.53 -5.92 22.91
C LYS A 83 4.04 -6.19 22.68
N LYS A 84 3.28 -5.15 22.32
CA LYS A 84 1.84 -5.26 22.04
C LYS A 84 1.56 -6.13 20.80
N MET A 85 2.32 -5.95 19.72
CA MET A 85 2.18 -6.74 18.50
C MET A 85 2.57 -8.22 18.71
N VAL A 86 3.51 -8.51 19.61
CA VAL A 86 3.79 -9.89 20.05
C VAL A 86 2.58 -10.47 20.80
N SER A 87 1.99 -9.72 21.74
CA SER A 87 0.81 -10.19 22.48
C SER A 87 -0.43 -10.39 21.61
N GLU A 88 -0.48 -9.75 20.44
CA GLU A 88 -1.58 -9.84 19.47
C GLU A 88 -1.29 -10.86 18.35
N ASP A 89 -0.21 -11.64 18.45
CA ASP A 89 0.22 -12.63 17.47
C ASP A 89 0.44 -12.05 16.05
N LEU A 90 0.77 -10.77 15.95
CA LEU A 90 1.12 -10.13 14.66
C LEU A 90 2.59 -10.35 14.31
N ILE A 91 3.45 -10.40 15.32
CA ILE A 91 4.89 -10.67 15.19
C ILE A 91 5.31 -11.66 16.26
N ASN A 92 6.36 -12.42 16.01
CA ASN A 92 7.05 -13.21 17.02
C ASN A 92 8.42 -12.61 17.32
N LYS A 93 8.98 -12.95 18.49
CA LYS A 93 10.36 -12.63 18.87
C LYS A 93 11.12 -13.93 19.09
N ASN A 94 12.24 -14.12 18.39
CA ASN A 94 13.07 -15.31 18.55
C ASN A 94 14.01 -15.20 19.76
N SER A 95 14.77 -16.27 20.04
CA SER A 95 15.75 -16.34 21.13
C SER A 95 16.90 -15.34 20.98
N GLU A 96 17.21 -14.92 19.76
CA GLU A 96 18.23 -13.91 19.45
C GLU A 96 17.71 -12.47 19.62
N GLY A 97 16.42 -12.32 19.95
CA GLY A 97 15.79 -11.05 20.19
C GLY A 97 15.34 -10.30 18.92
N GLN A 98 15.35 -10.96 17.77
CA GLN A 98 14.83 -10.46 16.51
C GLN A 98 13.33 -10.69 16.41
N TYR A 99 12.65 -9.81 15.70
CA TYR A 99 11.21 -9.89 15.44
C TYR A 99 10.95 -10.30 13.99
N ASN A 100 9.90 -11.06 13.76
CA ASN A 100 9.43 -11.42 12.42
C ASN A 100 7.90 -11.47 12.37
N LEU A 101 7.29 -11.29 11.19
CA LEU A 101 5.86 -11.45 11.01
C LEU A 101 5.45 -12.91 11.28
N THR A 102 4.35 -13.09 12.00
CA THR A 102 3.66 -14.39 12.08
C THR A 102 2.91 -14.68 10.78
N GLU A 103 2.30 -15.86 10.66
CA GLU A 103 1.40 -16.12 9.53
C GLU A 103 0.22 -15.13 9.50
N TYR A 104 -0.39 -14.87 10.66
CA TYR A 104 -1.46 -13.90 10.80
C TYR A 104 -1.01 -12.49 10.43
N GLY A 105 0.14 -12.04 10.95
CA GLY A 105 0.72 -10.74 10.63
C GLY A 105 1.01 -10.56 9.13
N ARG A 106 1.52 -11.60 8.45
CA ARG A 106 1.73 -11.55 6.98
C ARG A 106 0.43 -11.40 6.22
N LYS A 107 -0.60 -12.15 6.59
CA LYS A 107 -1.93 -12.09 5.95
C LYS A 107 -2.58 -10.72 6.14
N LEU A 108 -2.44 -10.13 7.31
CA LEU A 108 -2.93 -8.79 7.59
C LEU A 108 -2.15 -7.73 6.80
N ASN A 109 -0.81 -7.80 6.83
CA ASN A 109 0.06 -6.88 6.10
C ASN A 109 -0.21 -6.91 4.58
N SER A 110 -0.41 -8.10 4.00
CA SER A 110 -0.77 -8.22 2.58
C SER A 110 -2.12 -7.59 2.26
N LYS A 111 -3.11 -7.73 3.17
CA LYS A 111 -4.44 -7.13 3.03
C LYS A 111 -4.38 -5.60 3.01
N LEU A 112 -3.56 -5.01 3.88
CA LEU A 112 -3.41 -3.55 4.03
C LEU A 112 -2.64 -2.90 2.88
N MET A 113 -1.70 -3.61 2.27
CA MET A 113 -0.85 -3.11 1.19
C MET A 113 -1.40 -3.43 -0.21
N GLY A 114 -2.69 -3.79 -0.33
CA GLY A 114 -3.34 -4.10 -1.62
C GLY A 114 -2.92 -5.43 -2.27
N ARG A 115 -2.21 -6.32 -1.56
CA ARG A 115 -1.66 -7.57 -2.11
C ARG A 115 -2.64 -8.75 -2.04
N PHE A 116 -3.86 -8.59 -2.57
CA PHE A 116 -4.71 -9.73 -2.91
C PHE A 116 -4.37 -10.24 -4.31
N HIS A 117 -3.42 -11.16 -4.41
CA HIS A 117 -3.59 -12.29 -5.31
C HIS A 117 -3.34 -13.56 -4.50
N VAL A 118 -4.41 -14.33 -4.41
CA VAL A 118 -4.49 -15.70 -3.93
C VAL A 118 -3.65 -16.54 -4.90
N ASP A 119 -2.46 -16.94 -4.45
CA ASP A 119 -1.88 -18.28 -4.64
C ASP A 119 -0.43 -18.24 -4.18
N ARG A 120 -0.19 -18.80 -2.99
CA ARG A 120 1.14 -19.03 -2.45
C ARG A 120 1.46 -20.52 -2.60
N GLN A 121 2.20 -20.83 -3.65
CA GLN A 121 3.33 -21.76 -3.64
C GLN A 121 4.36 -21.10 -4.56
N GLU A 122 5.64 -20.93 -4.28
CA GLU A 122 6.55 -21.36 -3.24
C GLU A 122 7.83 -20.52 -3.50
N ASN A 123 8.62 -20.22 -2.47
CA ASN A 123 10.05 -19.85 -2.56
C ASN A 123 10.47 -18.48 -3.13
N ASN A 124 11.37 -17.81 -2.39
CA ASN A 124 12.04 -16.51 -2.62
C ASN A 124 11.21 -15.29 -2.16
N ILE A 125 11.35 -14.83 -0.92
CA ILE A 125 12.45 -13.94 -0.46
C ILE A 125 12.77 -12.93 -1.57
N ARG A 126 12.15 -11.73 -1.49
CA ARG A 126 12.09 -10.63 -2.48
C ARG A 126 10.97 -10.75 -3.52
N LYS A 127 9.77 -10.24 -3.22
CA LYS A 127 8.90 -9.64 -4.27
C LYS A 127 9.64 -8.38 -4.74
N VAL A 128 10.33 -8.29 -5.88
CA VAL A 128 9.91 -8.62 -7.25
C VAL A 128 8.41 -8.34 -7.40
N TRP A 129 8.11 -7.09 -7.72
CA TRP A 129 6.88 -6.79 -8.44
C TRP A 129 6.92 -7.65 -9.71
N SER A 130 6.03 -8.62 -9.85
CA SER A 130 5.90 -9.31 -11.14
C SER A 130 5.51 -8.26 -12.18
N ILE A 131 6.01 -8.42 -13.40
CA ILE A 131 5.69 -7.53 -14.53
C ILE A 131 4.17 -7.38 -14.65
N GLU A 132 3.42 -8.48 -14.52
CA GLU A 132 1.95 -8.50 -14.52
C GLU A 132 1.31 -7.60 -13.46
N ASN A 133 1.85 -7.57 -12.23
CA ASN A 133 1.30 -6.72 -11.18
C ASN A 133 1.54 -5.23 -11.49
N ILE A 134 2.71 -4.88 -12.03
CA ILE A 134 3.01 -3.50 -12.42
C ILE A 134 2.07 -3.07 -13.55
N LEU A 135 1.86 -3.93 -14.54
CA LEU A 135 0.96 -3.65 -15.66
C LEU A 135 -0.48 -3.48 -15.19
N THR A 136 -0.96 -4.36 -14.30
CA THR A 136 -2.31 -4.27 -13.71
C THR A 136 -2.51 -2.95 -12.96
N GLU A 137 -1.53 -2.49 -12.17
CA GLU A 137 -1.63 -1.21 -11.47
C GLU A 137 -1.64 -0.02 -12.46
N ILE A 138 -0.84 -0.07 -13.52
CA ILE A 138 -0.86 0.96 -14.57
C ILE A 138 -2.22 1.00 -15.27
N GLU A 139 -2.81 -0.15 -15.58
CA GLU A 139 -4.13 -0.26 -16.19
C GLU A 139 -5.22 0.34 -15.28
N ASN A 140 -5.22 0.00 -13.99
CA ASN A 140 -6.17 0.55 -13.02
C ASN A 140 -6.06 2.08 -12.89
N ASP A 141 -4.83 2.60 -12.78
CA ASP A 141 -4.57 4.03 -12.72
C ASP A 141 -5.00 4.75 -14.01
N LEU A 142 -4.78 4.13 -15.18
CA LEU A 142 -5.22 4.67 -16.46
C LEU A 142 -6.75 4.71 -16.55
N SER A 143 -7.45 3.64 -16.19
CA SER A 143 -8.93 3.62 -16.16
C SER A 143 -9.49 4.74 -15.29
N TYR A 144 -8.91 4.98 -14.10
CA TYR A 144 -9.31 6.11 -13.26
C TYR A 144 -9.04 7.47 -13.93
N LEU A 145 -7.91 7.62 -14.64
CA LEU A 145 -7.61 8.86 -15.37
C LEU A 145 -8.56 9.09 -16.54
N GLU A 146 -8.99 8.03 -17.22
CA GLU A 146 -9.96 8.09 -18.33
C GLU A 146 -11.34 8.56 -17.85
N ASP A 147 -11.73 8.21 -16.63
CA ASP A 147 -12.99 8.65 -16.01
C ASP A 147 -12.97 10.10 -15.49
N ILE A 148 -11.79 10.73 -15.40
CA ILE A 148 -11.67 12.12 -14.94
C ILE A 148 -12.03 13.11 -16.06
N LYS A 149 -12.87 14.10 -15.74
CA LYS A 149 -13.19 15.23 -16.63
C LYS A 149 -11.93 15.89 -17.19
N THR A 150 -11.88 16.03 -18.52
CA THR A 150 -10.71 16.52 -19.27
C THR A 150 -10.15 17.85 -18.76
N GLU A 151 -11.00 18.77 -18.31
CA GLU A 151 -10.61 20.07 -17.73
C GLU A 151 -9.62 19.95 -16.56
N LYS A 152 -9.75 18.89 -15.75
CA LYS A 152 -8.83 18.60 -14.62
C LYS A 152 -7.50 18.01 -15.08
N LEU A 153 -7.48 17.41 -16.27
CA LEU A 153 -6.29 16.79 -16.87
C LEU A 153 -5.49 17.79 -17.72
N THR A 154 -6.13 18.85 -18.24
CA THR A 154 -5.50 19.85 -19.10
C THR A 154 -4.27 20.50 -18.46
N THR A 155 -4.32 20.79 -17.16
CA THR A 155 -3.19 21.36 -16.41
C THR A 155 -2.01 20.40 -16.23
N ARG A 156 -2.21 19.10 -16.51
CA ARG A 156 -1.22 18.02 -16.38
C ARG A 156 -0.85 17.40 -17.73
N LYS A 157 -1.29 18.00 -18.84
CA LYS A 157 -1.11 17.48 -20.20
C LYS A 157 0.33 17.12 -20.53
N GLU A 158 1.28 17.97 -20.17
CA GLU A 158 2.71 17.72 -20.42
C GLU A 158 3.24 16.51 -19.64
N ARG A 159 2.77 16.32 -18.40
CA ARG A 159 3.13 15.14 -17.60
C ARG A 159 2.57 13.86 -18.20
N ILE A 160 1.32 13.88 -18.67
CA ILE A 160 0.68 12.74 -19.34
C ILE A 160 1.43 12.41 -20.64
N LYS A 161 1.80 13.42 -21.43
CA LYS A 161 2.58 13.25 -22.65
C LYS A 161 3.92 12.56 -22.37
N ASN A 162 4.66 13.02 -21.35
CA ASN A 162 5.94 12.43 -20.99
C ASN A 162 5.80 10.97 -20.50
N LEU A 163 4.69 10.61 -19.85
CA LEU A 163 4.43 9.22 -19.46
C LEU A 163 4.17 8.34 -20.69
N ALA A 164 3.36 8.82 -21.64
CA ALA A 164 3.10 8.11 -22.88
C ALA A 164 4.38 7.89 -23.71
N GLU A 165 5.25 8.90 -23.80
CA GLU A 165 6.55 8.78 -24.47
C GLU A 165 7.42 7.70 -23.83
N ARG A 166 7.52 7.66 -22.50
CA ARG A 166 8.30 6.63 -21.79
C ARG A 166 7.76 5.22 -22.01
N ILE A 167 6.44 5.04 -22.02
CA ILE A 167 5.82 3.74 -22.31
C ILE A 167 6.12 3.32 -23.74
N ASN A 168 6.06 4.24 -24.70
CA ASN A 168 6.40 3.96 -26.09
C ASN A 168 7.88 3.58 -26.27
N GLU A 169 8.80 4.25 -25.58
CA GLU A 169 10.23 3.87 -25.61
C GLU A 169 10.47 2.48 -25.02
N ILE A 170 9.75 2.11 -23.95
CA ILE A 170 9.76 0.72 -23.43
C ILE A 170 9.27 -0.24 -24.51
N ASN A 171 8.15 0.06 -25.17
CA ASN A 171 7.61 -0.80 -26.23
C ASN A 171 8.58 -0.99 -27.40
N LYS A 172 9.23 0.09 -27.87
CA LYS A 172 10.27 0.03 -28.92
C LYS A 172 11.46 -0.83 -28.52
N SER A 173 11.80 -0.89 -27.22
CA SER A 173 12.91 -1.71 -26.75
C SER A 173 12.61 -3.22 -26.74
N LEU A 174 11.35 -3.62 -27.00
CA LEU A 174 10.91 -5.01 -27.10
C LEU A 174 10.92 -5.57 -28.53
N GLU A 175 11.15 -4.72 -29.54
CA GLU A 175 11.25 -5.06 -30.97
C GLU A 175 12.71 -5.25 -31.43
#